data_AF-A0A969XZN4-F1
#
_entry.id   AF-A0A969XZN4-F1
#
_cell.length_a   1.000
_cell.length_b   1.000
_cell.length_c   1.000
_cell.angle_alpha   90.00
_cell.angle_beta   90.00
_cell.angle_gamma   90.00
#
_symmetry.space_group_name_H-M   'P 1'
#
loop_
_entity.id
_entity.type
_entity.pdbx_description
1 polymer ?
#
loop_
_entity_poly.entity_id
_entity_poly.type
_entity_poly.pdbx_seq_one_letter_code
_entity_poly.pdbx_strand_id
1 'polypeptide(L)'
;MRRMTGIALLIVALGTAVAAGEVREVPSRIERVSLFKNGLCVVHRVAELPGAGEFMLGQSPEPVHGTYFVTSDRAVLSRVVPCTVRVAADGAGGFSPSEDLAGQHVRIVLRDLPDRPVEGLVVATGREGGPRWDRRYEQPSHSWYYAGPTPPAAPAQTAPRFLTLQTDGGGRVYVDPAQIALIETAAAPGPVERIRPRLVLTVAEGEGPLVVRISYLA
;
A
#
# COMPACT_ATOMS: atom_id res chain seq x y z
N MET A 1 -14.00 32.46 63.54
CA MET A 1 -14.26 31.04 63.25
C MET A 1 -14.78 30.92 61.82
N ARG A 2 -14.04 30.21 60.95
CA ARG A 2 -14.30 30.03 59.51
C ARG A 2 -15.64 29.33 59.28
N ARG A 3 -16.45 29.82 58.32
CA ARG A 3 -17.40 28.98 57.57
C ARG A 3 -17.10 29.18 56.10
N MET A 4 -16.60 28.12 55.48
CA MET A 4 -16.18 28.02 54.08
C MET A 4 -17.42 27.99 53.19
N THR A 5 -17.53 28.96 52.29
CA THR A 5 -18.39 28.92 51.11
C THR A 5 -17.79 27.93 50.11
N GLY A 6 -18.47 26.82 49.87
CA GLY A 6 -18.10 25.84 48.85
C GLY A 6 -18.48 26.34 47.47
N ILE A 7 -17.49 26.55 46.61
CA ILE A 7 -17.66 26.78 45.17
C ILE A 7 -17.77 25.42 44.49
N ALA A 8 -18.95 25.11 43.92
CA ALA A 8 -19.13 23.96 43.05
C ALA A 8 -18.54 24.28 41.67
N LEU A 9 -17.38 23.69 41.38
CA LEU A 9 -16.71 23.77 40.09
C LEU A 9 -17.43 22.82 39.12
N LEU A 10 -18.33 23.36 38.29
CA LEU A 10 -18.95 22.64 37.18
C LEU A 10 -17.92 22.55 36.04
N ILE A 11 -17.15 21.47 35.99
CA ILE A 11 -16.29 21.14 34.86
C ILE A 11 -17.21 20.70 33.71
N VAL A 12 -17.47 21.61 32.76
CA VAL A 12 -18.06 21.28 31.46
C VAL A 12 -17.02 20.47 30.71
N ALA A 13 -17.16 19.14 30.73
CA ALA A 13 -16.46 18.24 29.84
C ALA A 13 -16.97 18.50 28.42
N LEU A 14 -16.28 19.40 27.70
CA LEU A 14 -16.46 19.60 26.27
C LEU A 14 -15.83 18.40 25.55
N GLY A 15 -16.47 17.23 25.67
CA GLY A 15 -16.20 16.08 24.84
C GLY A 15 -16.72 16.37 23.45
N THR A 16 -15.88 16.90 22.57
CA THR A 16 -16.14 16.85 21.13
C THR A 16 -16.06 15.39 20.70
N ALA A 17 -17.18 14.69 20.81
CA ALA A 17 -17.45 13.52 20.00
C ALA A 17 -17.46 14.01 18.54
N VAL A 18 -16.28 13.97 17.91
CA VAL A 18 -16.23 13.98 16.45
C VAL A 18 -16.96 12.71 16.05
N ALA A 19 -18.21 12.86 15.59
CA ALA A 19 -18.90 11.80 14.91
C ALA A 19 -17.91 11.25 13.88
N ALA A 20 -17.60 9.95 13.96
CA ALA A 20 -16.80 9.27 12.97
C ALA A 20 -17.58 9.31 11.65
N GLY A 21 -17.47 10.44 10.95
CA GLY A 21 -18.00 10.61 9.62
C GLY A 21 -17.36 9.55 8.74
N GLU A 22 -18.20 8.85 7.99
CA GLU A 22 -17.76 7.92 6.96
C GLU A 22 -16.70 8.62 6.10
N VAL A 23 -15.48 8.08 6.08
CA VAL A 23 -14.36 8.68 5.34
C VAL A 23 -14.72 8.67 3.86
N ARG A 24 -15.03 9.85 3.33
CA ARG A 24 -15.57 9.96 1.97
C ARG A 24 -14.44 9.90 0.95
N GLU A 25 -14.57 9.03 -0.04
CA GLU A 25 -13.64 8.98 -1.15
C GLU A 25 -13.84 10.18 -2.09
N VAL A 26 -12.76 10.86 -2.44
CA VAL A 26 -12.74 12.00 -3.36
C VAL A 26 -11.77 11.73 -4.51
N PRO A 27 -12.15 12.04 -5.77
CA PRO A 27 -11.25 11.88 -6.90
C PRO A 27 -10.09 12.89 -6.81
N SER A 28 -8.94 12.48 -7.30
CA SER A 28 -7.78 13.36 -7.51
C SER A 28 -7.27 13.19 -8.94
N ARG A 29 -6.78 14.27 -9.55
CA ARG A 29 -6.25 14.26 -10.92
C ARG A 29 -4.85 14.86 -10.96
N ILE A 30 -4.05 14.43 -11.94
CA ILE A 30 -2.78 15.09 -12.24
C ILE A 30 -3.11 16.38 -12.99
N GLU A 31 -2.74 17.53 -12.42
CA GLU A 31 -2.91 18.85 -13.02
C GLU A 31 -1.71 19.22 -13.89
N ARG A 32 -0.50 18.86 -13.43
CA ARG A 32 0.74 19.20 -14.12
C ARG A 32 1.81 18.15 -13.85
N VAL A 33 2.62 17.89 -14.86
CA VAL A 33 3.88 17.15 -14.75
C VAL A 33 4.99 18.05 -15.25
N SER A 34 6.14 18.05 -14.59
CA SER A 34 7.30 18.84 -15.01
C SER A 34 8.56 18.00 -14.88
N LEU A 35 9.36 17.96 -15.94
CA LEU A 35 10.60 17.20 -15.94
C LEU A 35 11.55 17.77 -14.87
N PHE A 36 12.07 16.87 -14.04
CA PHE A 36 13.15 17.11 -13.11
C PHE A 36 14.40 16.37 -13.59
N LYS A 37 15.54 16.63 -12.96
CA LYS A 37 16.81 16.01 -13.33
C LYS A 37 16.71 14.47 -13.25
N ASN A 38 17.58 13.78 -14.00
CA ASN A 38 17.79 12.32 -13.93
C ASN A 38 16.58 11.46 -14.33
N GLY A 39 15.70 11.98 -15.20
CA GLY A 39 14.51 11.25 -15.66
C GLY A 39 13.37 11.20 -14.64
N LEU A 40 13.47 11.95 -13.54
CA LEU A 40 12.39 12.13 -12.58
C LEU A 40 11.49 13.30 -13.00
N CYS A 41 10.30 13.38 -12.43
CA CYS A 41 9.39 14.49 -12.67
C CYS A 41 8.71 14.96 -11.37
N VAL A 42 8.44 16.26 -11.29
CA VAL A 42 7.57 16.80 -10.25
C VAL A 42 6.14 16.69 -10.74
N VAL A 43 5.33 15.93 -10.03
CA VAL A 43 3.90 15.74 -10.30
C VAL A 43 3.11 16.64 -9.37
N HIS A 44 2.20 17.43 -9.94
CA HIS A 44 1.21 18.21 -9.22
C HIS A 44 -0.16 17.57 -9.41
N ARG A 45 -0.79 17.21 -8.30
CA ARG A 45 -2.15 16.67 -8.27
C ARG A 45 -3.07 17.61 -7.54
N VAL A 46 -4.32 17.62 -7.97
CA VAL A 46 -5.38 18.43 -7.38
C VAL A 46 -6.51 17.51 -6.91
N ALA A 47 -7.01 17.80 -5.71
CA ALA A 47 -8.25 17.26 -5.19
C ALA A 47 -9.16 18.41 -4.75
N GLU A 48 -10.44 18.32 -5.10
CA GLU A 48 -11.47 19.28 -4.71
C GLU A 48 -12.26 18.67 -3.55
N LEU A 49 -12.16 19.28 -2.37
CA LEU A 49 -12.83 18.84 -1.16
C LEU A 49 -14.12 19.66 -0.98
N PRO A 50 -15.26 19.05 -0.61
CA PRO A 50 -16.54 19.76 -0.50
C PRO A 50 -16.65 20.71 0.70
N GLY A 51 -15.73 20.63 1.67
CA GLY A 51 -15.73 21.47 2.87
C GLY A 51 -14.95 20.85 4.02
N ALA A 52 -15.33 21.16 5.27
CA ALA A 52 -14.82 20.50 6.46
C ALA A 52 -15.17 18.99 6.47
N GLY A 53 -14.29 18.17 7.03
CA GLY A 53 -14.47 16.72 7.12
C GLY A 53 -13.21 15.92 6.84
N GLU A 54 -13.39 14.60 6.75
CA GLU A 54 -12.32 13.65 6.44
C GLU A 54 -12.53 13.01 5.07
N PHE A 55 -11.52 13.10 4.22
CA PHE A 55 -11.59 12.68 2.82
C PHE A 55 -10.43 11.76 2.48
N MET A 56 -10.72 10.62 1.86
CA MET A 56 -9.72 9.71 1.31
C MET A 56 -9.54 9.96 -0.17
N LEU A 57 -8.29 10.13 -0.62
CA LEU A 57 -8.04 10.27 -2.05
C LEU A 57 -8.22 8.93 -2.74
N GLY A 58 -9.03 8.89 -3.80
CA GLY A 58 -9.25 7.65 -4.54
C GLY A 58 -8.02 7.14 -5.29
N GLN A 59 -7.09 8.05 -5.61
CA GLN A 59 -5.76 7.75 -6.09
C GLN A 59 -4.78 8.53 -5.21
N SER A 60 -3.84 7.83 -4.56
CA SER A 60 -2.86 8.47 -3.67
C SER A 60 -1.59 8.85 -4.41
N PRO A 61 -0.82 9.86 -3.95
CA PRO A 61 0.49 10.13 -4.51
C PRO A 61 1.45 8.97 -4.24
N GLU A 62 2.29 8.64 -5.22
CA GLU A 62 3.30 7.58 -5.14
C GLU A 62 4.71 8.21 -5.30
N PRO A 63 5.23 8.91 -4.28
CA PRO A 63 6.55 9.53 -4.35
C PRO A 63 7.68 8.50 -4.33
N VAL A 64 8.61 8.60 -5.29
CA VAL A 64 9.81 7.72 -5.36
C VAL A 64 10.69 7.82 -4.10
N HIS A 65 10.73 9.00 -3.48
CA HIS A 65 11.51 9.24 -2.25
C HIS A 65 10.64 9.38 -0.99
N GLY A 66 9.38 8.94 -1.03
CA GLY A 66 8.50 8.94 0.15
C GLY A 66 8.04 10.31 0.65
N THR A 67 8.39 11.41 -0.05
CA THR A 67 8.05 12.78 0.36
C THR A 67 7.02 13.39 -0.58
N TYR A 68 5.99 14.00 0.00
CA TYR A 68 5.01 14.83 -0.70
C TYR A 68 4.75 16.11 0.09
N PHE A 69 4.25 17.13 -0.61
CA PHE A 69 3.83 18.40 -0.01
C PHE A 69 2.34 18.59 -0.26
N VAL A 70 1.65 19.12 0.75
CA VAL A 70 0.24 19.51 0.65
C VAL A 70 0.17 21.03 0.72
N THR A 71 -0.57 21.64 -0.20
CA THR A 71 -0.77 23.09 -0.28
C THR A 71 -2.25 23.39 -0.43
N SER A 72 -2.74 24.28 0.41
CA SER A 72 -4.15 24.67 0.52
C SER A 72 -4.26 26.07 1.10
N ASP A 73 -5.40 26.73 0.92
CA ASP A 73 -5.70 28.03 1.54
C ASP A 73 -6.20 27.90 3.00
N ARG A 74 -6.51 26.67 3.44
CA ARG A 74 -6.91 26.29 4.80
C ARG A 74 -5.97 25.26 5.40
N ALA A 75 -5.97 25.15 6.73
CA ALA A 75 -5.24 24.11 7.43
C ALA A 75 -5.81 22.72 7.06
N VAL A 76 -4.95 21.86 6.53
CA VAL A 76 -5.26 20.48 6.16
C VAL A 76 -4.29 19.56 6.88
N LEU A 77 -4.81 18.62 7.65
CA LEU A 77 -4.02 17.54 8.22
C LEU A 77 -3.97 16.39 7.21
N SER A 78 -2.77 15.90 6.91
CA SER A 78 -2.59 14.75 6.02
C SER A 78 -2.08 13.55 6.80
N ARG A 79 -2.68 12.38 6.57
CA ARG A 79 -2.20 11.10 7.10
C ARG A 79 -2.27 10.00 6.06
N VAL A 80 -1.34 9.06 6.11
CA VAL A 80 -1.38 7.85 5.27
C VAL A 80 -1.97 6.72 6.10
N VAL A 81 -2.99 6.05 5.56
CA VAL A 81 -3.64 4.89 6.18
C VAL A 81 -3.53 3.66 5.27
N PRO A 82 -3.31 2.45 5.80
CA PRO A 82 -3.39 1.23 5.00
C PRO A 82 -4.86 0.96 4.61
N CYS A 83 -5.11 0.73 3.33
CA CYS A 83 -6.44 0.41 2.81
C CYS A 83 -6.37 -0.84 1.93
N THR A 84 -7.31 -1.77 2.11
CA THR A 84 -7.45 -2.94 1.23
C THR A 84 -8.13 -2.52 -0.06
N VAL A 85 -7.43 -2.65 -1.19
CA VAL A 85 -7.94 -2.37 -2.53
C VAL A 85 -7.87 -3.62 -3.39
N ARG A 86 -8.85 -3.79 -4.28
CA ARG A 86 -8.81 -4.84 -5.32
C ARG A 86 -8.06 -4.29 -6.53
N VAL A 87 -6.94 -4.91 -6.86
CA VAL A 87 -6.14 -4.57 -8.04
C VAL A 87 -6.11 -5.74 -9.00
N ALA A 88 -6.04 -5.45 -10.29
CA ALA A 88 -5.75 -6.47 -11.29
C ALA A 88 -4.37 -7.09 -11.00
N ALA A 89 -4.25 -8.40 -11.18
CA ALA A 89 -3.04 -9.17 -10.83
C ALA A 89 -1.80 -8.77 -11.66
N ASP A 90 -1.99 -8.07 -12.77
CA ASP A 90 -0.95 -7.62 -13.72
C ASP A 90 -0.38 -6.22 -13.43
N GLY A 91 -1.13 -5.35 -12.73
CA GLY A 91 -0.83 -3.91 -12.66
C GLY A 91 -0.04 -3.44 -11.43
N ALA A 92 0.42 -4.34 -10.57
CA ALA A 92 0.63 -4.02 -9.15
C ALA A 92 2.03 -4.32 -8.60
N GLY A 93 3.11 -4.13 -9.37
CA GLY A 93 4.48 -4.24 -8.84
C GLY A 93 4.87 -5.69 -8.52
N GLY A 94 5.66 -6.30 -9.41
CA GLY A 94 6.27 -7.62 -9.22
C GLY A 94 5.27 -8.76 -8.97
N PHE A 95 4.99 -9.56 -9.99
CA PHE A 95 4.20 -10.79 -9.83
C PHE A 95 4.85 -11.72 -8.79
N SER A 96 4.10 -12.06 -7.75
CA SER A 96 4.50 -12.99 -6.69
C SER A 96 3.60 -14.22 -6.76
N PRO A 97 4.07 -15.35 -7.33
CA PRO A 97 3.25 -16.55 -7.52
C PRO A 97 2.58 -17.05 -6.24
N SER A 98 3.26 -16.92 -5.09
CA SER A 98 2.74 -17.39 -3.79
C SER A 98 1.59 -16.53 -3.26
N GLU A 99 1.51 -15.26 -3.68
CA GLU A 99 0.46 -14.32 -3.25
C GLU A 99 -0.64 -14.18 -4.30
N ASP A 100 -0.26 -14.03 -5.58
CA ASP A 100 -1.20 -13.77 -6.68
C ASP A 100 -1.97 -15.02 -7.12
N LEU A 101 -1.37 -16.21 -6.95
CA LEU A 101 -2.01 -17.48 -7.30
C LEU A 101 -2.50 -18.24 -6.07
N ALA A 102 -2.44 -17.65 -4.88
CA ALA A 102 -2.88 -18.29 -3.64
C ALA A 102 -4.32 -18.83 -3.77
N GLY A 103 -4.51 -20.11 -3.43
CA GLY A 103 -5.80 -20.79 -3.56
C GLY A 103 -6.19 -21.16 -5.00
N GLN A 104 -5.32 -20.95 -5.99
CA GLN A 104 -5.52 -21.43 -7.36
C GLN A 104 -4.78 -22.73 -7.59
N HIS A 105 -5.38 -23.60 -8.41
CA HIS A 105 -4.72 -24.79 -8.90
C HIS A 105 -3.82 -24.42 -10.09
N VAL A 106 -2.54 -24.77 -9.99
CA VAL A 106 -1.52 -24.37 -10.97
C VAL A 106 -0.72 -25.59 -11.42
N ARG A 107 -0.21 -25.51 -12.64
CA ARG A 107 0.75 -26.47 -13.19
C ARG A 107 2.08 -25.78 -13.41
N ILE A 108 3.12 -26.28 -12.76
CA ILE A 108 4.47 -25.70 -12.76
C ILE A 108 5.41 -26.60 -13.52
N VAL A 109 6.10 -26.04 -14.51
CA VAL A 109 7.20 -26.71 -15.21
C VAL A 109 8.52 -26.19 -14.64
N LEU A 110 9.39 -27.10 -14.19
CA LEU A 110 10.71 -26.76 -13.68
C LEU A 110 11.74 -26.81 -14.81
N ARG A 111 12.75 -25.93 -14.76
CA ARG A 111 13.83 -25.86 -15.76
C ARG A 111 14.56 -27.19 -15.91
N ASP A 112 14.90 -27.81 -14.78
CA ASP A 112 15.68 -29.05 -14.75
C ASP A 112 14.82 -30.30 -14.98
N LEU A 113 13.48 -30.16 -14.95
CA LEU A 113 12.52 -31.26 -15.10
C LEU A 113 11.32 -30.85 -15.98
N PRO A 114 11.55 -30.58 -17.28
CA PRO A 114 10.49 -30.12 -18.17
C PRO A 114 9.39 -31.16 -18.39
N ASP A 115 9.74 -32.45 -18.36
CA ASP A 115 8.81 -33.57 -18.61
C ASP A 115 8.04 -34.01 -17.35
N ARG A 116 8.30 -33.39 -16.19
CA ARG A 116 7.65 -33.72 -14.91
C ARG A 116 7.05 -32.48 -14.28
N PRO A 117 5.94 -31.96 -14.85
CA PRO A 117 5.25 -30.83 -14.25
C PRO A 117 4.73 -31.19 -12.86
N VAL A 118 4.76 -30.21 -11.96
CA VAL A 118 4.17 -30.30 -10.63
C VAL A 118 2.83 -29.60 -10.63
N GLU A 119 1.79 -30.31 -10.23
CA GLU A 119 0.43 -29.79 -10.15
C GLU A 119 -0.03 -29.72 -8.70
N GLY A 120 -0.76 -28.67 -8.36
CA GLY A 120 -1.38 -28.54 -7.06
C GLY A 120 -1.97 -27.16 -6.78
N LEU A 121 -2.65 -27.07 -5.64
CA LEU A 121 -3.20 -25.84 -5.10
C LEU A 121 -2.09 -25.00 -4.47
N VAL A 122 -1.94 -23.74 -4.88
CA VAL A 122 -1.00 -22.84 -4.21
C VAL A 122 -1.49 -22.56 -2.80
N VAL A 123 -0.69 -22.94 -1.81
CA VAL A 123 -0.97 -22.68 -0.40
C VAL A 123 -0.59 -21.24 -0.11
N ALA A 124 -1.55 -20.45 0.36
CA ALA A 124 -1.27 -19.13 0.88
C ALA A 124 -0.24 -19.26 2.02
N THR A 125 0.96 -18.77 1.80
CA THR A 125 1.92 -18.57 2.87
C THR A 125 1.36 -17.49 3.77
N GLY A 126 0.73 -17.93 4.86
CA GLY A 126 0.02 -17.08 5.79
C GLY A 126 0.85 -15.87 6.17
N ARG A 127 0.37 -14.70 5.77
CA ARG A 127 0.65 -13.45 6.45
C ARG A 127 -0.27 -13.44 7.68
N GLU A 128 0.06 -14.23 8.70
CA GLU A 128 -0.68 -14.21 9.96
C GLU A 128 -0.58 -12.80 10.57
N GLY A 129 -1.73 -12.16 10.78
CA GLY A 129 -1.93 -11.13 11.79
C GLY A 129 -1.42 -9.72 11.48
N GLY A 130 -2.33 -8.89 10.94
CA GLY A 130 -2.37 -7.45 11.19
C GLY A 130 -1.51 -6.55 10.28
N PRO A 131 -1.76 -5.23 10.33
CA PRO A 131 -0.95 -4.23 9.61
C PRO A 131 0.44 -4.19 10.24
N ARG A 132 1.37 -4.99 9.71
CA ARG A 132 2.80 -4.79 9.99
C ARG A 132 3.29 -3.62 9.16
N TRP A 133 3.92 -2.66 9.84
CA TRP A 133 4.73 -1.60 9.25
C TRP A 133 5.68 -2.20 8.21
N ASP A 134 5.44 -1.89 6.94
CA ASP A 134 6.24 -2.39 5.83
C ASP A 134 7.56 -1.60 5.78
N ARG A 135 8.67 -2.26 6.09
CA ARG A 135 10.03 -1.69 5.96
C ARG A 135 10.67 -2.01 4.61
N ARG A 136 9.89 -2.43 3.61
CA ARG A 136 10.38 -2.53 2.22
C ARG A 136 10.85 -1.15 1.78
N TYR A 137 12.14 -0.90 1.95
CA TYR A 137 12.83 0.14 1.23
C TYR A 137 12.96 -0.36 -0.20
N GLU A 138 12.12 0.16 -1.08
CA GLU A 138 12.25 -0.06 -2.51
C GLU A 138 13.56 0.63 -2.92
N GLN A 139 14.63 -0.16 -3.09
CA GLN A 139 15.92 0.40 -3.47
C GLN A 139 15.77 1.02 -4.86
N PRO A 140 16.15 2.30 -5.04
CA PRO A 140 16.26 2.88 -6.37
C PRO A 140 17.22 2.02 -7.20
N SER A 141 16.82 1.65 -8.42
CA SER A 141 17.64 0.88 -9.36
C SER A 141 18.75 1.74 -9.98
N HIS A 142 19.62 2.31 -9.14
CA HIS A 142 20.85 2.96 -9.59
C HIS A 142 21.97 1.93 -9.64
N SER A 143 22.09 1.24 -10.78
CA SER A 143 23.15 0.27 -11.07
C SER A 143 24.58 0.83 -10.91
N TRP A 144 24.73 2.16 -10.91
CA TRP A 144 26.04 2.82 -10.93
C TRP A 144 26.54 3.35 -9.58
N TYR A 145 25.72 3.34 -8.52
CA TYR A 145 26.12 3.95 -7.23
C TYR A 145 26.60 2.95 -6.17
N TYR A 146 26.32 1.64 -6.35
CA TYR A 146 26.66 0.58 -5.40
C TYR A 146 27.68 -0.43 -5.96
N ALA A 147 28.71 0.05 -6.67
CA ALA A 147 29.82 -0.78 -7.14
C ALA A 147 30.87 -1.06 -6.04
N GLY A 148 30.41 -1.33 -4.81
CA GLY A 148 31.24 -1.80 -3.69
C GLY A 148 30.94 -3.27 -3.39
N PRO A 149 31.92 -4.08 -2.92
CA PRO A 149 31.79 -5.53 -2.77
C PRO A 149 30.82 -5.99 -1.68
N THR A 150 30.10 -5.07 -1.02
CA THR A 150 29.16 -5.39 0.06
C THR A 150 27.86 -4.63 -0.17
N PRO A 151 26.80 -5.27 -0.66
CA PRO A 151 25.47 -4.68 -0.55
C PRO A 151 25.17 -4.40 0.94
N PRO A 152 24.56 -3.26 1.29
CA PRO A 152 24.11 -3.03 2.66
C PRO A 152 23.18 -4.18 3.07
N ALA A 153 23.29 -4.63 4.32
CA ALA A 153 22.50 -5.74 4.86
C ALA A 153 21.00 -5.47 4.63
N ALA A 154 20.45 -6.12 3.60
CA ALA A 154 19.02 -6.11 3.37
C ALA A 154 18.36 -6.83 4.56
N PRO A 155 17.26 -6.31 5.12
CA PRO A 155 16.51 -7.06 6.13
C PRO A 155 16.17 -8.43 5.54
N ALA A 156 16.29 -9.48 6.38
CA ALA A 156 16.02 -10.86 5.99
C ALA A 156 14.72 -10.91 5.17
N GLN A 157 14.79 -11.47 3.95
CA GLN A 157 13.62 -11.63 3.09
C GLN A 157 12.54 -12.36 3.88
N THR A 158 11.54 -11.62 4.35
CA THR A 158 10.29 -12.16 4.92
C THR A 158 9.41 -12.81 3.85
N ALA A 159 9.86 -12.83 2.59
CA ALA A 159 9.21 -13.57 1.53
C ALA A 159 9.49 -15.07 1.72
N PRO A 160 8.49 -15.93 1.54
CA PRO A 160 8.68 -17.37 1.62
C PRO A 160 9.71 -17.81 0.57
N ARG A 161 10.74 -18.53 1.02
CA ARG A 161 11.82 -19.03 0.16
C ARG A 161 11.31 -19.98 -0.93
N PHE A 162 10.20 -20.67 -0.66
CA PHE A 162 9.63 -21.67 -1.55
C PHE A 162 8.16 -21.35 -1.82
N LEU A 163 7.74 -21.52 -3.08
CA LEU A 163 6.34 -21.62 -3.45
C LEU A 163 5.82 -22.97 -2.96
N THR A 164 4.76 -22.95 -2.15
CA THR A 164 4.20 -24.17 -1.56
C THR A 164 2.95 -24.58 -2.32
N LEU A 165 2.94 -25.79 -2.87
CA LEU A 165 1.79 -26.41 -3.49
C LEU A 165 1.25 -27.53 -2.59
N GLN A 166 -0.06 -27.61 -2.45
CA GLN A 166 -0.75 -28.77 -1.90
C GLN A 166 -1.21 -29.64 -3.06
N THR A 167 -0.74 -30.87 -3.12
CA THR A 167 -1.10 -31.83 -4.16
C THR A 167 -2.47 -32.45 -3.87
N ASP A 168 -3.11 -33.00 -4.90
CA ASP A 168 -4.41 -33.67 -4.76
C ASP A 168 -4.37 -34.87 -3.79
N GLY A 169 -3.20 -35.47 -3.61
CA GLY A 169 -2.94 -36.52 -2.62
C GLY A 169 -2.81 -36.01 -1.17
N GLY A 170 -3.01 -34.71 -0.93
CA GLY A 170 -2.86 -34.07 0.39
C GLY A 170 -1.41 -33.81 0.82
N GLY A 171 -0.44 -34.12 -0.04
CA GLY A 171 0.97 -33.83 0.18
C GLY A 171 1.30 -32.35 -0.05
N ARG A 172 2.49 -31.92 0.39
CA ARG A 172 3.02 -30.58 0.09
C ARG A 172 4.28 -30.69 -0.75
N VAL A 173 4.37 -29.86 -1.78
CA VAL A 173 5.56 -29.69 -2.61
C VAL A 173 6.07 -28.26 -2.43
N TYR A 174 7.36 -28.14 -2.18
CA TYR A 174 8.04 -26.86 -2.01
C TYR A 174 8.92 -26.62 -3.22
N VAL A 175 8.57 -25.61 -4.01
CA VAL A 175 9.23 -25.28 -5.28
C VAL A 175 10.08 -24.03 -5.09
N ASP A 176 11.35 -24.10 -5.47
CA ASP A 176 12.21 -22.91 -5.55
C ASP A 176 11.74 -22.05 -6.73
N PRO A 177 11.31 -20.79 -6.53
CA PRO A 177 10.91 -19.92 -7.63
C PRO A 177 11.98 -19.75 -8.71
N ALA A 178 13.28 -19.85 -8.36
CA ALA A 178 14.38 -19.78 -9.31
C ALA A 178 14.48 -21.02 -10.23
N GLN A 179 13.75 -22.10 -9.94
CA GLN A 179 13.70 -23.30 -10.78
C GLN A 179 12.49 -23.33 -11.70
N ILE A 180 11.56 -22.39 -11.56
CA ILE A 180 10.35 -22.33 -12.38
C ILE A 180 10.69 -21.85 -13.79
N ALA A 181 10.33 -22.65 -14.79
CA ALA A 181 10.39 -22.28 -16.20
C ALA A 181 9.06 -21.70 -16.69
N LEU A 182 7.94 -22.28 -16.25
CA LEU A 182 6.59 -21.90 -16.66
C LEU A 182 5.59 -22.16 -15.53
N ILE A 183 4.59 -21.29 -15.41
CA ILE A 183 3.41 -21.50 -14.59
C ILE A 183 2.18 -21.40 -15.49
N GLU A 184 1.41 -22.47 -15.59
CA GLU A 184 0.13 -22.50 -16.27
C GLU A 184 -1.00 -22.42 -15.25
N THR A 185 -1.96 -21.53 -15.49
CA THR A 185 -3.18 -21.39 -14.72
C THR A 185 -4.38 -21.71 -15.60
N ALA A 186 -5.38 -22.40 -15.05
CA ALA A 186 -6.58 -22.78 -15.82
C ALA A 186 -7.44 -21.56 -16.21
N ALA A 187 -7.34 -20.48 -15.45
CA ALA A 187 -8.00 -19.21 -15.71
C ALA A 187 -7.02 -18.06 -15.46
N ALA A 188 -7.29 -16.89 -16.05
CA ALA A 188 -6.59 -15.68 -15.70
C ALA A 188 -6.78 -15.38 -14.20
N PRO A 189 -5.73 -14.99 -13.46
CA PRO A 189 -5.86 -14.65 -12.06
C PRO A 189 -6.87 -13.51 -11.88
N GLY A 190 -7.82 -13.71 -10.97
CA GLY A 190 -8.81 -12.69 -10.61
C GLY A 190 -8.17 -11.48 -9.91
N PRO A 191 -8.95 -10.42 -9.65
CA PRO A 191 -8.45 -9.27 -8.89
C PRO A 191 -8.00 -9.72 -7.50
N VAL A 192 -6.81 -9.28 -7.08
CA VAL A 192 -6.22 -9.62 -5.78
C VAL A 192 -6.42 -8.47 -4.80
N GLU A 193 -6.74 -8.81 -3.56
CA GLU A 193 -6.82 -7.83 -2.47
C GLU A 193 -5.42 -7.46 -1.99
N ARG A 194 -5.08 -6.18 -2.08
CA ARG A 194 -3.78 -5.63 -1.69
C ARG A 194 -3.97 -4.50 -0.69
N ILE A 195 -3.14 -4.49 0.35
CA ILE A 195 -3.05 -3.34 1.24
C ILE A 195 -2.21 -2.28 0.53
N ARG A 196 -2.81 -1.14 0.18
CA ARG A 196 -2.13 0.02 -0.39
C ARG A 196 -2.22 1.20 0.57
N PRO A 197 -1.15 2.02 0.69
CA PRO A 197 -1.24 3.27 1.41
C PRO A 197 -2.21 4.21 0.71
N ARG A 198 -3.18 4.75 1.44
CA ARG A 198 -4.07 5.81 0.96
C ARG A 198 -3.90 7.08 1.76
N LEU A 199 -3.84 8.21 1.05
CA LEU A 199 -3.75 9.53 1.66
C LEU A 199 -5.13 10.00 2.09
N VAL A 200 -5.24 10.32 3.37
CA VAL A 200 -6.42 10.91 4.00
C VAL A 200 -6.11 12.36 4.34
N LEU A 201 -7.04 13.24 3.98
CA LEU A 201 -7.00 14.66 4.25
C LEU A 201 -8.13 15.02 5.22
N THR A 202 -7.77 15.69 6.31
CA THR A 202 -8.73 16.19 7.31
C THR A 202 -8.73 17.71 7.28
N VAL A 203 -9.91 18.29 7.09
CA VAL A 203 -10.17 19.73 7.15
C VAL A 203 -11.00 19.99 8.40
N ALA A 204 -10.42 20.66 9.39
CA ALA A 204 -11.07 20.84 10.69
C ALA A 204 -12.30 21.77 10.62
N GLU A 205 -12.15 22.92 9.95
CA GLU A 205 -13.14 23.99 9.93
C GLU A 205 -13.15 24.72 8.58
N GLY A 206 -14.26 25.40 8.29
CA GLY A 206 -14.44 26.25 7.10
C GLY A 206 -15.57 25.80 6.19
N GLU A 207 -16.29 26.77 5.63
CA GLU A 207 -17.43 26.54 4.73
C GLU A 207 -17.01 26.47 3.26
N GLY A 208 -17.78 25.73 2.48
CA GLY A 208 -17.62 25.64 1.03
C GLY A 208 -16.38 24.87 0.55
N PRO A 209 -16.29 24.68 -0.78
CA PRO A 209 -15.27 23.83 -1.38
C PRO A 209 -13.85 24.37 -1.19
N LEU A 210 -12.90 23.45 -1.12
CA LEU A 210 -11.48 23.70 -0.92
C LEU A 210 -10.67 22.96 -2.01
N VAL A 211 -9.72 23.66 -2.62
CA VAL A 211 -8.77 23.04 -3.55
C VAL A 211 -7.49 22.69 -2.80
N VAL A 212 -7.16 21.40 -2.76
CA VAL A 212 -5.90 20.90 -2.21
C VAL A 212 -4.96 20.51 -3.34
N ARG A 213 -3.76 21.06 -3.32
CA ARG A 213 -2.66 20.71 -4.24
C ARG A 213 -1.67 19.81 -3.54
N ILE A 214 -1.29 18.73 -4.21
CA ILE A 214 -0.33 17.76 -3.71
C ILE A 214 0.80 17.68 -4.71
N SER A 215 2.03 17.97 -4.27
CA SER A 215 3.22 17.87 -5.12
C SER A 215 4.18 16.82 -4.60
N TYR A 216 4.75 16.04 -5.51
CA TYR A 216 5.72 15.00 -5.17
C TYR A 216 6.65 14.70 -6.35
N LEU A 217 7.75 14.03 -6.04
CA LEU A 217 8.74 13.59 -7.03
C LEU A 217 8.42 12.14 -7.42
N ALA A 218 8.21 11.92 -8.72
CA ALA A 218 7.95 10.63 -9.35
C ALA A 218 9.04 10.27 -10.36
#